data_AF-A0A519MPG7-F1
#
_entry.id   AF-A0A519MPG7-F1
#
_cell.length_a   1.000
_cell.length_b   1.000
_cell.length_c   1.000
_cell.angle_alpha   90.00
_cell.angle_beta   90.00
_cell.angle_gamma   90.00
#
_symmetry.space_group_name_H-M   'P 1'
#
loop_
_entity.id
_entity.type
_entity.pdbx_description
1 polymer ?
#
loop_
_entity_poly.entity_id
_entity_poly.type
_entity_poly.pdbx_seq_one_letter_code
_entity_poly.pdbx_strand_id
1 'polypeptide(L)' 'WHTDLDLGRPIEVMTNMSKSRKLGFLVYQDTEDTFYELFEQLKEAKLVP' A
#
# COMPACT_ATOMS: atom_id res chain seq x y z
N TRP A 1 -10.10 0.57 9.63
CA TRP A 1 -10.08 0.41 8.17
C TRP A 1 -11.50 0.61 7.69
N HIS A 2 -11.87 1.84 7.33
CA HIS A 2 -13.11 2.05 6.59
C HIS A 2 -12.69 2.08 5.13
N THR A 3 -13.23 1.19 4.33
CA THR A 3 -13.22 1.33 2.88
C THR A 3 -14.27 2.38 2.50
N ASP A 4 -14.09 3.11 1.41
CA ASP A 4 -15.13 4.06 0.94
C ASP A 4 -16.49 3.37 0.68
N LEU A 5 -16.47 2.04 0.52
CA LEU A 5 -17.64 1.16 0.46
C LEU A 5 -18.45 1.17 1.78
N ASP A 6 -17.78 1.25 2.93
CA ASP A 6 -18.42 1.31 4.25
C ASP A 6 -19.21 2.63 4.43
N LEU A 7 -18.94 3.64 3.60
CA LEU A 7 -19.61 4.94 3.58
C LEU A 7 -20.64 5.07 2.46
N GLY A 8 -20.95 3.98 1.74
CA GLY A 8 -21.94 3.97 0.66
C GLY A 8 -21.58 4.85 -0.55
N ARG A 9 -20.29 5.19 -0.70
CA ARG A 9 -19.81 5.98 -1.83
C ARG A 9 -19.57 5.08 -3.04
N PRO A 10 -20.09 5.40 -4.24
CA PRO A 10 -19.85 4.62 -5.45
C PRO A 10 -18.47 4.90 -6.06
N ILE A 11 -17.47 5.20 -5.23
CA ILE A 11 -16.10 5.49 -5.63
C ILE A 11 -15.22 4.43 -4.97
N GLU A 12 -14.53 3.67 -5.81
CA GLU A 12 -13.46 2.79 -5.41
C GLU A 12 -12.18 3.28 -6.09
N VAL A 13 -11.18 3.66 -5.30
CA VAL A 13 -9.90 4.15 -5.83
C VAL A 13 -8.97 2.95 -6.08
N MET A 14 -9.29 2.15 -7.10
CA MET A 14 -8.38 1.12 -7.60
C MET A 14 -7.44 1.71 -8.65
N THR A 15 -6.15 1.76 -8.35
CA THR A 15 -5.15 2.27 -9.29
C THR A 15 -4.61 1.14 -10.16
N ASN A 16 -4.72 1.27 -11.49
CA ASN A 16 -4.30 0.23 -12.42
C ASN A 16 -2.80 0.35 -12.78
N MET A 17 -2.00 -0.68 -12.46
CA MET A 17 -0.55 -0.73 -12.75
C MET A 17 -0.18 -1.34 -14.11
N SER A 18 -1.15 -1.67 -14.95
CA SER A 18 -0.93 -2.36 -16.24
C SER A 18 -0.03 -1.57 -17.18
N LYS A 19 -0.15 -0.24 -17.23
CA LYS A 19 0.70 0.60 -18.09
C LYS A 19 2.16 0.51 -17.66
N SER A 20 2.43 0.65 -16.36
CA SER A 20 3.78 0.55 -15.80
C SER A 20 4.38 -0.85 -16.01
N ARG A 21 3.57 -1.91 -15.82
CA ARG A 21 3.99 -3.30 -16.07
C ARG A 21 4.32 -3.54 -17.55
N LYS A 22 3.54 -3.00 -18.49
CA LYS A 22 3.82 -3.06 -19.93
C LYS A 22 5.11 -2.32 -20.31
N LEU A 23 5.50 -1.30 -19.55
CA LEU A 23 6.74 -0.54 -19.73
C LEU A 23 7.93 -1.13 -18.95
N GLY A 24 7.80 -2.34 -18.39
CA GLY A 24 8.89 -3.06 -17.73
C GLY A 24 8.99 -2.87 -16.22
N PHE A 25 8.06 -2.14 -15.60
CA PHE A 25 8.01 -2.01 -14.14
C PHE A 25 7.27 -3.20 -13.52
N LEU A 26 8.01 -4.27 -13.25
CA LEU A 26 7.47 -5.57 -12.82
C LEU A 26 7.51 -5.80 -11.31
N VAL A 27 8.23 -4.95 -10.57
CA VAL A 27 8.35 -5.08 -9.12
C VAL A 27 7.01 -4.86 -8.43
N TYR A 28 6.80 -5.63 -7.39
CA TYR A 28 5.62 -5.58 -6.53
C TYR A 28 6.10 -5.80 -5.10
N GLN A 29 5.47 -5.09 -4.16
CA GLN A 29 5.64 -5.28 -2.74
C GLN A 29 4.27 -5.62 -2.17
N ASP A 30 4.22 -6.66 -1.33
CA ASP A 30 3.00 -7.00 -0.62
C ASP A 30 2.65 -5.91 0.40
N THR A 31 1.39 -5.49 0.43
CA THR A 31 0.94 -4.37 1.26
C THR A 31 1.03 -4.70 2.75
N GLU A 32 0.74 -5.94 3.13
CA GLU A 32 0.80 -6.39 4.52
C GLU A 32 2.26 -6.46 4.99
N ASP A 33 3.14 -7.06 4.18
CA ASP A 33 4.57 -7.14 4.49
C ASP A 33 5.20 -5.74 4.63
N THR A 34 4.82 -4.80 3.76
CA THR A 34 5.30 -3.40 3.81
C THR A 34 4.99 -2.75 5.16
N PHE A 35 3.84 -3.08 5.76
CA PHE A 35 3.45 -2.51 7.05
C PHE A 35 4.42 -2.96 8.14
N TYR A 36 4.72 -4.26 8.22
CA TYR A 36 5.66 -4.78 9.22
C TYR A 36 7.07 -4.21 9.01
N GLU A 37 7.58 -4.20 7.77
CA GLU A 37 8.89 -3.63 7.44
C GLU A 37 9.00 -2.16 7.83
N LEU A 38 7.95 -1.36 7.57
CA LEU A 38 7.91 0.05 7.97
C LEU A 38 8.01 0.21 9.49
N PHE A 39 7.27 -0.57 10.27
CA PHE A 39 7.34 -0.47 11.73
C PHE A 39 8.70 -0.86 12.29
N GLU A 40 9.34 -1.87 11.72
CA GLU A 40 10.72 -2.22 12.11
C GLU A 40 11.70 -1.09 11.80
N GLN A 41 11.61 -0.48 10.61
CA GLN A 41 12.41 0.70 10.26
C GLN A 41 12.19 1.88 11.20
N LEU A 42 10.93 2.14 11.60
CA LEU A 42 10.59 3.24 12.50
C LEU A 42 11.10 2.99 13.94
N LYS A 43 11.11 1.73 14.40
CA LYS A 43 11.70 1.33 15.69
C LYS A 43 13.21 1.49 15.68
N GLU A 44 13.88 1.04 14.62
CA GLU A 44 15.34 1.23 14.43
C GLU A 44 15.71 2.71 14.45
N ALA A 45 14.88 3.55 13.83
CA ALA A 45 15.02 5.00 13.84
C ALA A 45 14.62 5.68 15.17
N LYS A 46 14.13 4.92 16.16
CA LYS A 46 13.63 5.40 17.46
C LYS A 46 12.53 6.46 17.36
N LEU A 47 11.73 6.39 16.30
CA LEU A 47 10.58 7.28 16.09
C LEU A 47 9.31 6.74 16.76
N VAL A 48 9.22 5.42 16.90
CA VAL A 48 8.15 4.72 17.63
C VAL A 48 8.77 3.74 18.62
N PRO A 49 8.09 3.43 19.74
CA PRO A 49 8.56 2.48 20.75
C PRO A 49 8.72 1.05 20.23
#